data_AF-A0A6H9XI58-F1
#
_entry.id   AF-A0A6H9XI58-F1
#
_cell.length_a   1.000
_cell.length_b   1.000
_cell.length_c   1.000
_cell.angle_alpha   90.00
_cell.angle_beta   90.00
_cell.angle_gamma   90.00
#
_symmetry.space_group_name_H-M   'P 1'
#
loop_
_entity.id
_entity.type
_entity.pdbx_description
1 polymer ?
#
loop_
_entity_poly.entity_id
_entity_poly.type
_entity_poly.pdbx_seq_one_letter_code
_entity_poly.pdbx_strand_id
1 'polypeptide(L)'
;MPQKTNRAAANVKVHGQHYTPPELAEFLADHIVAAADLDRPELTIIDPACGDGELLVAVARSLKDAGYLGILKLIGYDIDAAAVEQARARLRDVNRDAQVIQGDFLLHQRNLPTHSVDIIITNPPYVRTQNLGHETAQLLAEEFHLTGRVDLTHPFVAASSRLLTAHGTLGLLCSNRFLTTLAGENIRRTFMAGDLHIAELYDLGDTKLFQAAVLPAIVIATRTALRREPPRFVSAYHTPTSSSTTNLGLFDALDTPTSNVAAHNGKLYDVRVGTLRMPDDTKTPWRLSDPAADEWLATINTATWRSFGDVAKIRVGIKTTADNVFLANDWEHRAPLVEADLLHPLITQHNITPWAISPHLTMRVLYPYDLTSEKRRVLNIDNWPGAKSYLLQHYDQLSGRAYVVKSGREWYEIWVPQRPALWAAPKIVFPDISDTPRFALDTSGAIVNGNCYWISLADIGDEDIAYLMLAVANSSLGVRYYDEVCGNRLYSGKRRWITQYINRLPLPCPDTDASRELIALAKRLVTGRNATGSKDDAVGRLDELVERAFTESSKQNELDSKDTTAPLMLF
;
A
#
# COMPACT_ATOMS: atom_id res chain seq x y z
N MET A 1 -0.97 2.47 -50.15
CA MET A 1 0.50 2.40 -50.14
C MET A 1 1.06 3.78 -49.81
N PRO A 2 2.18 3.91 -49.08
CA PRO A 2 2.90 2.91 -48.29
C PRO A 2 2.68 3.18 -46.78
N GLN A 3 2.10 2.28 -45.97
CA GLN A 3 2.76 1.10 -45.39
C GLN A 3 4.29 1.26 -45.23
N LYS A 4 4.71 1.85 -44.11
CA LYS A 4 6.01 1.58 -43.50
C LYS A 4 5.80 0.76 -42.24
N THR A 5 6.10 -0.51 -42.42
CA THR A 5 6.41 -1.55 -41.44
C THR A 5 6.98 -1.01 -40.12
N ASN A 6 6.22 -1.11 -39.04
CA ASN A 6 6.76 -1.07 -37.68
C ASN A 6 6.46 -2.38 -36.95
N ARG A 7 6.81 -3.49 -37.63
CA ARG A 7 6.61 -4.87 -37.15
C ARG A 7 7.80 -5.38 -36.30
N ALA A 8 8.67 -4.48 -35.82
CA ALA A 8 9.83 -4.80 -35.00
C ALA A 8 9.69 -4.39 -33.51
N ALA A 9 8.58 -3.73 -33.12
CA ALA A 9 8.37 -3.24 -31.76
C ALA A 9 7.40 -4.10 -30.90
N ALA A 10 7.00 -5.27 -31.38
CA ALA A 10 5.91 -6.07 -30.78
C ALA A 10 6.34 -7.38 -30.10
N ASN A 11 7.64 -7.62 -29.88
CA ASN A 11 8.14 -8.88 -29.30
C ASN A 11 8.83 -8.75 -27.93
N VAL A 12 8.56 -7.66 -27.19
CA VAL A 12 9.07 -7.50 -25.82
C VAL A 12 7.87 -7.36 -24.89
N LYS A 13 7.81 -8.26 -23.88
CA LYS A 13 6.93 -8.28 -22.70
C LYS A 13 5.77 -9.28 -22.75
N VAL A 14 6.05 -10.50 -22.29
CA VAL A 14 5.04 -11.35 -21.65
C VAL A 14 5.40 -11.75 -20.20
N HIS A 15 6.65 -11.58 -19.73
CA HIS A 15 7.06 -12.04 -18.39
C HIS A 15 7.58 -11.00 -17.37
N GLY A 16 7.53 -9.70 -17.66
CA GLY A 16 7.99 -8.69 -16.67
C GLY A 16 9.49 -8.76 -16.34
N GLN A 17 10.29 -9.37 -17.22
CA GLN A 17 11.74 -9.46 -17.09
C GLN A 17 12.36 -8.05 -17.15
N HIS A 18 13.04 -7.69 -16.07
CA HIS A 18 13.83 -6.48 -15.96
C HIS A 18 15.21 -6.88 -15.46
N TYR A 19 16.21 -6.81 -16.33
CA TYR A 19 17.60 -7.07 -15.97
C TYR A 19 18.10 -5.98 -15.01
N THR A 20 18.84 -6.40 -13.99
CA THR A 20 19.47 -5.50 -13.03
C THR A 20 20.65 -4.80 -13.72
N PRO A 21 20.72 -3.46 -13.75
CA PRO A 21 21.88 -2.75 -14.28
C PRO A 21 23.16 -3.10 -13.52
N PRO A 22 24.35 -3.13 -14.17
CA PRO A 22 25.61 -3.50 -13.52
C PRO A 22 25.92 -2.70 -12.26
N GLU A 23 25.82 -1.36 -12.28
CA GLU A 23 26.08 -0.51 -11.11
C GLU A 23 25.18 -0.86 -9.91
N LEU A 24 23.91 -1.21 -10.16
CA LEU A 24 22.97 -1.61 -9.11
C LEU A 24 23.27 -3.03 -8.61
N ALA A 25 23.71 -3.93 -9.48
CA ALA A 25 24.12 -5.29 -9.12
C ALA A 25 25.39 -5.27 -8.27
N GLU A 26 26.38 -4.46 -8.64
CA GLU A 26 27.63 -4.24 -7.88
C GLU A 26 27.33 -3.63 -6.52
N PHE A 27 26.53 -2.55 -6.47
CA PHE A 27 26.11 -1.95 -5.20
C PHE A 27 25.43 -2.98 -4.27
N LEU A 28 24.47 -3.76 -4.77
CA LEU A 28 23.81 -4.79 -3.98
C LEU A 28 24.81 -5.87 -3.51
N ALA A 29 25.71 -6.31 -4.37
CA ALA A 29 26.71 -7.30 -4.06
C ALA A 29 27.68 -6.84 -2.96
N ASP A 30 28.19 -5.61 -3.04
CA ASP A 30 29.14 -5.05 -2.08
C ASP A 30 28.56 -4.98 -0.67
N HIS A 31 27.30 -4.54 -0.56
CA HIS A 31 26.59 -4.50 0.72
C HIS A 31 26.28 -5.88 1.29
N ILE A 32 25.96 -6.87 0.45
CA ILE A 32 25.81 -8.26 0.89
C ILE A 32 27.14 -8.81 1.41
N VAL A 33 28.23 -8.60 0.67
CA VAL A 33 29.56 -9.12 1.03
C VAL A 33 30.07 -8.48 2.32
N ALA A 34 29.83 -7.19 2.52
CA ALA A 34 30.13 -6.50 3.76
C ALA A 34 29.38 -7.07 4.98
N ALA A 35 28.17 -7.59 4.77
CA ALA A 35 27.34 -8.19 5.82
C ALA A 35 27.52 -9.72 5.96
N ALA A 36 28.23 -10.39 5.06
CA ALA A 36 28.38 -11.84 5.03
C ALA A 36 29.50 -12.36 5.94
N ASP A 37 29.32 -13.56 6.46
CA ASP A 37 30.38 -14.31 7.16
C ASP A 37 31.33 -14.97 6.14
N LEU A 38 32.52 -14.38 5.97
CA LEU A 38 33.53 -14.81 5.00
C LEU A 38 34.59 -15.77 5.57
N ASP A 39 34.52 -16.14 6.85
CA ASP A 39 35.51 -17.02 7.49
C ASP A 39 35.36 -18.50 7.11
N ARG A 40 34.42 -18.79 6.19
CA ARG A 40 34.06 -20.15 5.78
C ARG A 40 34.92 -20.64 4.63
N PRO A 41 35.38 -21.91 4.65
CA PRO A 41 36.18 -22.47 3.57
C PRO A 41 35.41 -22.61 2.25
N GLU A 42 34.08 -22.65 2.33
CA GLU A 42 33.17 -22.74 1.20
C GLU A 42 31.92 -21.88 1.47
N LEU A 43 31.48 -21.15 0.44
CA LEU A 43 30.25 -20.38 0.42
C LEU A 43 29.31 -20.92 -0.68
N THR A 44 28.08 -21.22 -0.29
CA THR A 44 26.98 -21.51 -1.22
C THR A 44 26.15 -20.26 -1.45
N ILE A 45 26.10 -19.80 -2.70
CA ILE A 45 25.38 -18.60 -3.13
C ILE A 45 24.27 -18.98 -4.11
N ILE A 46 23.04 -18.54 -3.84
CA ILE A 46 21.90 -18.78 -4.72
C ILE A 46 21.29 -17.47 -5.22
N ASP A 47 21.01 -17.38 -6.52
CA ASP A 47 20.02 -16.45 -7.08
C ASP A 47 18.78 -17.22 -7.58
N PRO A 48 17.68 -17.18 -6.82
CA PRO A 48 16.39 -17.79 -7.15
C PRO A 48 15.74 -17.37 -8.47
N ALA A 49 16.10 -16.21 -9.03
CA ALA A 49 15.50 -15.62 -10.22
C ALA A 49 16.58 -14.90 -11.04
N CYS A 50 17.57 -15.67 -11.50
CA CYS A 50 18.87 -15.15 -11.90
C CYS A 50 18.89 -14.37 -13.20
N GLY A 51 17.86 -14.46 -14.04
CA GLY A 51 17.86 -13.82 -15.35
C GLY A 51 19.08 -14.22 -16.16
N ASP A 52 19.84 -13.21 -16.60
CA ASP A 52 21.10 -13.35 -17.35
C ASP A 52 22.35 -13.51 -16.46
N GLY A 53 22.16 -13.68 -15.14
CA GLY A 53 23.21 -13.98 -14.18
C GLY A 53 24.01 -12.77 -13.67
N GLU A 54 23.58 -11.54 -13.94
CA GLU A 54 24.31 -10.32 -13.52
C GLU A 54 24.60 -10.27 -12.01
N LEU A 55 23.60 -10.58 -11.17
CA LEU A 55 23.75 -10.57 -9.71
C LEU A 55 24.75 -11.61 -9.20
N LEU A 56 24.74 -12.83 -9.77
CA LEU A 56 25.70 -13.88 -9.42
C LEU A 56 27.13 -13.51 -9.82
N VAL A 57 27.30 -12.79 -10.93
CA VAL A 57 28.60 -12.26 -11.34
C VAL A 57 29.07 -11.16 -10.40
N ALA A 58 28.19 -10.21 -10.06
CA ALA A 58 28.51 -9.11 -9.17
C ALA A 58 28.97 -9.61 -7.78
N VAL A 59 28.23 -10.53 -7.16
CA VAL A 59 28.60 -11.07 -5.84
C VAL A 59 29.90 -11.88 -5.89
N ALA A 60 30.15 -12.64 -6.96
CA ALA A 60 31.40 -13.37 -7.11
C ALA A 60 32.62 -12.44 -7.27
N ARG A 61 32.46 -11.32 -7.98
CA ARG A 61 33.50 -10.28 -8.10
C ARG A 61 33.73 -9.58 -6.77
N SER A 62 32.66 -9.14 -6.11
CA SER A 62 32.74 -8.46 -4.81
C SER A 62 33.40 -9.34 -3.74
N LEU A 63 33.09 -10.63 -3.68
CA LEU A 63 33.78 -11.59 -2.79
C LEU A 63 35.28 -11.68 -3.08
N LYS A 64 35.66 -11.71 -4.35
CA LYS A 64 37.07 -11.76 -4.76
C LYS A 64 37.80 -10.46 -4.38
N ASP A 65 37.16 -9.32 -4.58
CA ASP A 65 37.72 -8.01 -4.26
C ASP A 65 37.84 -7.80 -2.74
N ALA A 66 36.93 -8.40 -1.96
CA ALA A 66 37.02 -8.52 -0.50
C ALA A 66 38.10 -9.53 -0.03
N GLY A 67 38.79 -10.21 -0.95
CA GLY A 67 39.88 -11.12 -0.64
C GLY A 67 39.45 -12.53 -0.22
N TYR A 68 38.21 -12.94 -0.51
CA TYR A 68 37.76 -14.31 -0.24
C TYR A 68 38.50 -15.32 -1.13
N LEU A 69 39.19 -16.28 -0.51
CA LEU A 69 40.01 -17.30 -1.18
C LEU A 69 39.39 -18.71 -1.14
N GLY A 70 38.21 -18.86 -0.54
CA GLY A 70 37.54 -20.16 -0.40
C GLY A 70 36.80 -20.60 -1.68
N ILE A 71 36.07 -21.71 -1.57
CA ILE A 71 35.33 -22.29 -2.68
C ILE A 71 33.98 -21.59 -2.84
N LEU A 72 33.65 -21.15 -4.05
CA LEU A 72 32.36 -20.56 -4.38
C LEU A 72 31.46 -21.57 -5.09
N LYS A 73 30.32 -21.92 -4.49
CA LYS A 73 29.24 -22.66 -5.14
C LYS A 73 28.14 -21.70 -5.57
N LEU A 74 28.16 -21.29 -6.84
CA LEU A 74 27.15 -20.40 -7.42
C LEU A 74 26.01 -21.21 -8.03
N ILE A 75 24.77 -20.92 -7.65
CA ILE A 75 23.57 -21.59 -8.16
C ILE A 75 22.55 -20.53 -8.61
N GLY A 76 22.12 -20.58 -9.88
CA GLY A 76 21.09 -19.70 -10.44
C GLY A 76 19.88 -20.48 -10.92
N TYR A 77 18.68 -19.95 -10.70
CA TYR A 77 17.43 -20.48 -11.25
C TYR A 77 16.74 -19.43 -12.12
N ASP A 78 16.24 -19.81 -13.30
CA ASP A 78 15.30 -18.98 -14.05
C ASP A 78 14.34 -19.87 -14.86
N ILE A 79 13.11 -19.37 -15.09
CA ILE A 79 12.10 -20.07 -15.89
C ILE A 79 12.36 -19.91 -17.40
N ASP A 80 13.04 -18.84 -17.81
CA ASP A 80 13.33 -18.55 -19.21
C ASP A 80 14.63 -19.21 -19.67
N ALA A 81 14.49 -20.17 -20.59
CA ALA A 81 15.61 -20.87 -21.21
C ALA A 81 16.63 -19.92 -21.85
N ALA A 82 16.19 -18.83 -22.48
CA ALA A 82 17.11 -17.89 -23.13
C ALA A 82 17.95 -17.10 -22.12
N ALA A 83 17.37 -16.76 -20.97
CA ALA A 83 18.07 -16.11 -19.86
C ALA A 83 19.08 -17.07 -19.21
N VAL A 84 18.67 -18.33 -18.98
CA VAL A 84 19.55 -19.39 -18.47
C VAL A 84 20.79 -19.60 -19.33
N GLU A 85 20.64 -19.66 -20.66
CA GLU A 85 21.80 -19.82 -21.56
C GLU A 85 22.74 -18.62 -21.49
N GLN A 86 22.20 -17.40 -21.37
CA GLN A 86 23.01 -16.18 -21.19
C GLN A 86 23.74 -16.20 -19.84
N ALA A 87 23.07 -16.56 -18.75
CA ALA A 87 23.67 -16.69 -17.43
C ALA A 87 24.79 -17.73 -17.40
N ARG A 88 24.58 -18.90 -18.03
CA ARG A 88 25.63 -19.92 -18.21
C ARG A 88 26.83 -19.35 -18.94
N ALA A 89 26.61 -18.60 -20.01
CA ALA A 89 27.70 -17.99 -20.77
C ALA A 89 28.48 -16.98 -19.95
N ARG A 90 27.78 -16.12 -19.23
CA ARG A 90 28.37 -15.06 -18.40
C ARG A 90 29.15 -15.62 -17.20
N LEU A 91 28.62 -16.67 -16.55
CA LEU A 91 29.24 -17.25 -15.36
C LEU A 91 30.46 -18.11 -15.67
N ARG A 92 30.59 -18.68 -16.88
CA ARG A 92 31.77 -19.49 -17.27
C ARG A 92 33.11 -18.78 -17.07
N ASP A 93 33.13 -17.46 -17.28
CA ASP A 93 34.33 -16.64 -17.14
C ASP A 93 34.65 -16.27 -15.69
N VAL A 94 33.68 -16.44 -14.78
CA VAL A 94 33.77 -16.03 -13.37
C VAL A 94 33.92 -17.25 -12.45
N ASN A 95 33.13 -18.30 -12.68
CA ASN A 95 33.14 -19.55 -11.95
C ASN A 95 32.69 -20.69 -12.87
N ARG A 96 33.62 -21.58 -13.22
CA ARG A 96 33.34 -22.71 -14.12
C ARG A 96 32.41 -23.77 -13.53
N ASP A 97 32.31 -23.83 -12.20
CA ASP A 97 31.49 -24.78 -11.47
C ASP A 97 30.09 -24.22 -11.14
N ALA A 98 29.77 -23.01 -11.62
CA ALA A 98 28.46 -22.41 -11.45
C ALA A 98 27.35 -23.25 -12.09
N GLN A 99 26.27 -23.47 -11.35
CA GLN A 99 25.12 -24.26 -11.78
C GLN A 99 23.95 -23.33 -12.11
N VAL A 100 23.56 -23.23 -13.38
CA VAL A 100 22.35 -22.49 -13.78
C VAL A 100 21.29 -23.48 -14.24
N ILE A 101 20.15 -23.48 -13.55
CA ILE A 101 19.08 -24.46 -13.67
C ILE A 101 17.85 -23.77 -14.27
N GLN A 102 17.33 -24.33 -15.36
CA GLN A 102 16.05 -23.88 -15.91
C GLN A 102 14.89 -24.51 -15.10
N GLY A 103 14.07 -23.70 -14.45
CA GLY A 103 12.92 -24.18 -13.70
C GLY A 103 12.31 -23.14 -12.76
N ASP A 104 11.12 -23.46 -12.25
CA ASP A 104 10.45 -22.63 -11.24
C ASP A 104 11.08 -22.87 -9.86
N PHE A 105 11.83 -21.88 -9.36
CA PHE A 105 12.49 -21.97 -8.06
C PHE A 105 11.51 -22.23 -6.91
N LEU A 106 10.28 -21.70 -6.96
CA LEU A 106 9.32 -21.87 -5.87
C LEU A 106 8.86 -23.33 -5.71
N LEU A 107 8.97 -24.13 -6.78
CA LEU A 107 8.78 -25.58 -6.73
C LEU A 107 10.07 -26.30 -6.34
N HIS A 108 11.22 -25.91 -6.92
CA HIS A 108 12.50 -26.57 -6.70
C HIS A 108 13.03 -26.42 -5.28
N GLN A 109 12.78 -25.27 -4.64
CA GLN A 109 13.24 -24.97 -3.29
C GLN A 109 12.82 -26.04 -2.28
N ARG A 110 11.67 -26.71 -2.48
CA ARG A 110 11.17 -27.78 -1.59
C ARG A 110 12.13 -28.97 -1.46
N ASN A 111 12.97 -29.19 -2.48
CA ASN A 111 13.96 -30.26 -2.49
C ASN A 111 15.33 -29.83 -1.94
N LEU A 112 15.51 -28.53 -1.67
CA LEU A 112 16.74 -28.00 -1.09
C LEU A 112 16.70 -28.12 0.44
N PRO A 113 17.80 -28.58 1.06
CA PRO A 113 17.87 -28.69 2.52
C PRO A 113 17.68 -27.32 3.17
N THR A 114 16.97 -27.29 4.29
CA THR A 114 16.89 -26.09 5.15
C THR A 114 18.29 -25.73 5.65
N HIS A 115 18.58 -24.44 5.80
CA HIS A 115 19.87 -23.97 6.32
C HIS A 115 21.09 -24.50 5.55
N SER A 116 21.04 -24.40 4.22
CA SER A 116 22.09 -24.88 3.29
C SER A 116 22.73 -23.78 2.45
N VAL A 117 22.23 -22.54 2.55
CA VAL A 117 22.66 -21.42 1.70
C VAL A 117 23.29 -20.33 2.56
N ASP A 118 24.44 -19.81 2.13
CA ASP A 118 25.18 -18.78 2.86
C ASP A 118 24.82 -17.38 2.38
N ILE A 119 24.65 -17.21 1.07
CA ILE A 119 24.24 -15.93 0.49
C ILE A 119 23.08 -16.16 -0.48
N ILE A 120 22.03 -15.37 -0.34
CA ILE A 120 21.00 -15.24 -1.37
C ILE A 120 21.03 -13.80 -1.89
N ILE A 121 21.30 -13.64 -3.19
CA ILE A 121 21.22 -12.35 -3.89
C ILE A 121 20.16 -12.47 -4.98
N THR A 122 19.15 -11.59 -5.01
CA THR A 122 18.06 -11.79 -5.96
C THR A 122 17.26 -10.53 -6.28
N ASN A 123 16.72 -10.49 -7.50
CA ASN A 123 15.76 -9.51 -7.99
C ASN A 123 14.51 -10.26 -8.48
N PRO A 124 13.57 -10.62 -7.58
CA PRO A 124 12.42 -11.44 -7.94
C PRO A 124 11.49 -10.70 -8.93
N PRO A 125 10.71 -11.43 -9.72
CA PRO A 125 9.79 -10.83 -10.69
C PRO A 125 8.70 -9.98 -10.03
N TYR A 126 8.48 -8.76 -10.55
CA TYR A 126 7.48 -7.79 -10.10
C TYR A 126 6.05 -8.09 -10.60
N VAL A 127 5.61 -9.32 -10.39
CA VAL A 127 4.29 -9.79 -10.85
C VAL A 127 3.41 -10.18 -9.68
N ARG A 128 2.09 -10.10 -9.89
CA ARG A 128 1.11 -10.57 -8.91
C ARG A 128 0.99 -12.09 -9.01
N THR A 129 0.89 -12.76 -7.87
CA THR A 129 0.66 -14.21 -7.76
C THR A 129 -0.56 -14.71 -8.56
N GLN A 130 -1.57 -13.86 -8.77
CA GLN A 130 -2.77 -14.16 -9.57
C GLN A 130 -2.46 -14.48 -11.04
N ASN A 131 -1.26 -14.14 -11.53
CA ASN A 131 -0.82 -14.47 -12.88
C ASN A 131 -0.18 -15.87 -12.99
N LEU A 132 0.03 -16.58 -11.88
CA LEU A 132 0.68 -17.91 -11.82
C LEU A 132 -0.29 -19.09 -12.03
N GLY A 133 -1.57 -18.81 -12.28
CA GLY A 133 -2.64 -19.81 -12.27
C GLY A 133 -3.23 -20.03 -10.87
N HIS A 134 -4.50 -20.43 -10.80
CA HIS A 134 -5.25 -20.51 -9.55
C HIS A 134 -4.69 -21.55 -8.58
N GLU A 135 -4.29 -22.73 -9.06
CA GLU A 135 -3.79 -23.83 -8.22
C GLU A 135 -2.43 -23.51 -7.59
N THR A 136 -1.47 -23.04 -8.39
CA THR A 136 -0.14 -22.62 -7.89
C THR A 136 -0.25 -21.49 -6.88
N ALA A 137 -1.11 -20.50 -7.15
CA ALA A 137 -1.32 -19.39 -6.22
C ALA A 137 -1.93 -19.85 -4.89
N GLN A 138 -2.83 -20.83 -4.91
CA GLN A 138 -3.44 -21.38 -3.70
C GLN A 138 -2.44 -22.21 -2.87
N LEU A 139 -1.64 -23.05 -3.53
CA LEU A 139 -0.59 -23.83 -2.87
C LEU A 139 0.45 -22.93 -2.18
N LEU A 140 0.92 -21.89 -2.88
CA LEU A 140 1.84 -20.90 -2.31
C LEU A 140 1.18 -20.13 -1.16
N ALA A 141 -0.13 -19.85 -1.27
CA ALA A 141 -0.87 -19.17 -0.21
C ALA A 141 -0.95 -19.96 1.07
N GLU A 142 -1.17 -21.27 0.97
CA GLU A 142 -1.20 -22.18 2.12
C GLU A 142 0.22 -22.38 2.70
N GLU A 143 1.22 -22.65 1.86
CA GLU A 143 2.61 -22.91 2.29
C GLU A 143 3.24 -21.71 3.01
N PHE A 144 3.03 -20.50 2.48
CA PHE A 144 3.65 -19.27 3.00
C PHE A 144 2.68 -18.39 3.81
N HIS A 145 1.52 -18.93 4.21
CA HIS A 145 0.49 -18.22 4.99
C HIS A 145 0.12 -16.86 4.37
N LEU A 146 -0.02 -16.82 3.04
CA LEU A 146 -0.25 -15.60 2.29
C LEU A 146 -1.68 -15.13 2.49
N THR A 147 -1.85 -13.88 2.90
CA THR A 147 -3.18 -13.27 3.04
C THR A 147 -3.36 -12.12 2.05
N GLY A 148 -4.56 -12.02 1.46
CA GLY A 148 -4.95 -10.90 0.59
C GLY A 148 -4.34 -10.93 -0.81
N ARG A 149 -4.02 -9.76 -1.36
CA ARG A 149 -3.38 -9.62 -2.68
C ARG A 149 -1.88 -9.74 -2.51
N VAL A 150 -1.26 -10.76 -3.09
CA VAL A 150 0.12 -11.12 -2.80
C VAL A 150 1.04 -10.84 -3.99
N ASP A 151 2.14 -10.14 -3.70
CA ASP A 151 3.26 -9.92 -4.63
C ASP A 151 4.15 -11.17 -4.66
N LEU A 152 4.64 -11.55 -5.85
CA LEU A 152 5.47 -12.74 -6.01
C LEU A 152 6.80 -12.64 -5.26
N THR A 153 7.26 -11.43 -4.92
CA THR A 153 8.42 -11.23 -4.05
C THR A 153 8.30 -11.99 -2.72
N HIS A 154 7.10 -12.12 -2.14
CA HIS A 154 6.95 -12.68 -0.81
C HIS A 154 7.28 -14.19 -0.70
N PRO A 155 6.76 -15.08 -1.56
CA PRO A 155 7.21 -16.48 -1.62
C PRO A 155 8.74 -16.65 -1.73
N PHE A 156 9.42 -15.76 -2.46
CA PHE A 156 10.88 -15.78 -2.56
C PHE A 156 11.54 -15.43 -1.23
N VAL A 157 11.09 -14.37 -0.54
CA VAL A 157 11.62 -13.99 0.79
C VAL A 157 11.39 -15.10 1.82
N ALA A 158 10.21 -15.73 1.80
CA ALA A 158 9.89 -16.83 2.71
C ALA A 158 10.76 -18.08 2.44
N ALA A 159 10.97 -18.44 1.16
CA ALA A 159 11.91 -19.49 0.79
C ALA A 159 13.35 -19.16 1.21
N SER A 160 13.79 -17.91 1.02
CA SER A 160 15.11 -17.45 1.44
C SER A 160 15.33 -17.61 2.94
N SER A 161 14.36 -17.19 3.77
CA SER A 161 14.42 -17.34 5.23
C SER A 161 14.63 -18.80 5.67
N ARG A 162 13.97 -19.75 5.00
CA ARG A 162 14.10 -21.19 5.26
C ARG A 162 15.46 -21.76 4.84
N LEU A 163 15.99 -21.30 3.71
CA LEU A 163 17.21 -21.84 3.10
C LEU A 163 18.50 -21.30 3.71
N LEU A 164 18.49 -20.07 4.21
CA LEU A 164 19.68 -19.42 4.75
C LEU A 164 20.19 -20.14 6.00
N THR A 165 21.51 -20.31 6.10
CA THR A 165 22.21 -20.82 7.28
C THR A 165 22.07 -19.86 8.46
N ALA A 166 22.53 -20.25 9.67
CA ALA A 166 22.45 -19.38 10.85
C ALA A 166 23.23 -18.05 10.69
N HIS A 167 24.24 -18.03 9.81
CA HIS A 167 25.03 -16.84 9.48
C HIS A 167 24.76 -16.35 8.05
N GLY A 168 23.66 -16.80 7.44
CA GLY A 168 23.35 -16.48 6.07
C GLY A 168 22.90 -15.03 5.88
N THR A 169 23.21 -14.48 4.70
CA THR A 169 22.86 -13.12 4.28
C THR A 169 21.93 -13.12 3.08
N LEU A 170 20.90 -12.28 3.12
CA LEU A 170 19.97 -11.99 2.05
C LEU A 170 20.23 -10.58 1.52
N GLY A 171 20.45 -10.45 0.22
CA GLY A 171 20.26 -9.20 -0.50
C GLY A 171 19.12 -9.31 -1.50
N LEU A 172 18.13 -8.45 -1.31
CA LEU A 172 16.88 -8.47 -2.05
C LEU A 172 16.68 -7.13 -2.76
N LEU A 173 16.58 -7.15 -4.09
CA LEU A 173 16.04 -6.06 -4.88
C LEU A 173 14.54 -6.32 -5.11
N CYS A 174 13.68 -5.41 -4.65
CA CYS A 174 12.23 -5.56 -4.75
C CYS A 174 11.53 -4.21 -4.89
N SER A 175 10.19 -4.18 -4.87
CA SER A 175 9.45 -2.91 -4.96
C SER A 175 9.30 -2.28 -3.59
N ASN A 176 9.63 -0.99 -3.46
CA ASN A 176 9.46 -0.22 -2.22
C ASN A 176 8.00 -0.18 -1.70
N ARG A 177 7.02 -0.64 -2.49
CA ARG A 177 5.62 -0.77 -2.08
C ARG A 177 5.45 -1.67 -0.87
N PHE A 178 6.40 -2.58 -0.59
CA PHE A 178 6.34 -3.38 0.63
C PHE A 178 6.52 -2.52 1.89
N LEU A 179 7.06 -1.31 1.80
CA LEU A 179 7.18 -0.39 2.93
C LEU A 179 5.81 0.17 3.35
N THR A 180 4.93 0.48 2.39
CA THR A 180 3.74 1.33 2.66
C THR A 180 2.39 0.69 2.35
N THR A 181 2.35 -0.40 1.59
CA THR A 181 1.08 -1.01 1.15
C THR A 181 0.64 -2.18 2.03
N LEU A 182 -0.67 -2.47 2.05
CA LEU A 182 -1.20 -3.69 2.68
C LEU A 182 -0.70 -4.98 2.04
N ALA A 183 -0.50 -5.01 0.72
CA ALA A 183 0.08 -6.18 0.05
C ALA A 183 1.51 -6.49 0.56
N GLY A 184 2.22 -5.43 0.96
CA GLY A 184 3.53 -5.49 1.61
C GLY A 184 3.54 -6.05 3.03
N GLU A 185 2.38 -6.14 3.70
CA GLU A 185 2.28 -6.64 5.08
C GLU A 185 2.88 -8.04 5.22
N ASN A 186 2.68 -8.90 4.22
CA ASN A 186 3.23 -10.26 4.25
C ASN A 186 4.76 -10.24 4.26
N ILE A 187 5.40 -9.37 3.48
CA ILE A 187 6.88 -9.22 3.47
C ILE A 187 7.37 -8.68 4.81
N ARG A 188 6.73 -7.61 5.32
CA ARG A 188 7.07 -7.04 6.63
C ARG A 188 6.92 -8.08 7.74
N ARG A 189 5.85 -8.87 7.72
CA ARG A 189 5.62 -9.98 8.66
C ARG A 189 6.73 -11.01 8.61
N THR A 190 7.20 -11.40 7.43
CA THR A 190 8.29 -12.39 7.30
C THR A 190 9.60 -11.87 7.90
N PHE A 191 9.92 -10.58 7.74
CA PHE A 191 11.08 -9.96 8.39
C PHE A 191 10.88 -9.73 9.90
N MET A 192 9.66 -9.50 10.38
CA MET A 192 9.38 -9.26 11.81
C MET A 192 9.25 -10.55 12.63
N ALA A 193 8.69 -11.60 12.03
CA ALA A 193 8.41 -12.87 12.71
C ALA A 193 9.49 -13.94 12.48
N GLY A 194 10.31 -13.77 11.43
CA GLY A 194 11.37 -14.70 11.09
C GLY A 194 12.70 -14.36 11.74
N ASP A 195 13.69 -15.23 11.51
CA ASP A 195 15.06 -15.04 11.98
C ASP A 195 15.87 -14.10 11.07
N LEU A 196 15.26 -13.38 10.12
CA LEU A 196 15.95 -12.46 9.23
C LEU A 196 15.92 -11.05 9.80
N HIS A 197 17.07 -10.58 10.27
CA HIS A 197 17.26 -9.24 10.80
C HIS A 197 17.75 -8.31 9.69
N ILE A 198 16.99 -7.25 9.42
CA ILE A 198 17.39 -6.23 8.44
C ILE A 198 18.56 -5.44 9.03
N ALA A 199 19.66 -5.38 8.29
CA ALA A 199 20.78 -4.50 8.60
C ALA A 199 20.60 -3.15 7.89
N GLU A 200 20.22 -3.20 6.60
CA GLU A 200 20.17 -2.02 5.74
C GLU A 200 18.98 -2.06 4.79
N LEU A 201 18.41 -0.88 4.53
CA LEU A 201 17.30 -0.71 3.61
C LEU A 201 17.48 0.56 2.80
N TYR A 202 17.43 0.42 1.47
CA TYR A 202 17.51 1.54 0.53
C TYR A 202 16.19 1.69 -0.22
N ASP A 203 15.46 2.77 0.02
CA ASP A 203 14.31 3.17 -0.79
C ASP A 203 14.78 4.04 -1.96
N LEU A 204 14.93 3.43 -3.12
CA LEU A 204 15.49 4.08 -4.31
C LEU A 204 14.44 4.92 -5.07
N GLY A 205 13.22 5.08 -4.53
CA GLY A 205 12.23 6.03 -5.00
C GLY A 205 12.04 6.06 -6.52
N ASP A 206 12.02 7.26 -7.10
CA ASP A 206 11.85 7.50 -8.54
C ASP A 206 13.17 7.74 -9.29
N THR A 207 14.25 7.12 -8.82
CA THR A 207 15.56 7.10 -9.49
C THR A 207 15.53 6.55 -10.91
N LYS A 208 14.56 5.68 -11.23
CA LYS A 208 14.40 5.04 -12.56
C LYS A 208 15.67 4.31 -13.03
N LEU A 209 16.34 3.62 -12.12
CA LEU A 209 17.56 2.84 -12.41
C LEU A 209 17.36 1.78 -13.50
N PHE A 210 16.14 1.27 -13.68
CA PHE A 210 15.80 0.31 -14.73
C PHE A 210 14.38 0.56 -15.29
N GLN A 211 14.08 -0.05 -16.45
CA GLN A 211 12.85 0.19 -17.21
C GLN A 211 11.57 -0.45 -16.62
N ALA A 212 11.48 -0.65 -15.30
CA ALA A 212 10.26 -1.13 -14.67
C ALA A 212 9.33 0.02 -14.29
N ALA A 213 8.02 -0.28 -14.25
CA ALA A 213 7.00 0.67 -13.83
C ALA A 213 6.80 0.71 -12.30
N VAL A 214 7.80 0.26 -11.53
CA VAL A 214 7.79 0.16 -10.07
C VAL A 214 8.96 0.92 -9.48
N LEU A 215 8.79 1.40 -8.25
CA LEU A 215 9.86 2.05 -7.49
C LEU A 215 10.66 0.97 -6.76
N PRO A 216 12.00 0.93 -6.91
CA PRO A 216 12.84 -0.11 -6.34
C PRO A 216 13.21 0.15 -4.89
N ALA A 217 13.47 -0.94 -4.16
CA ALA A 217 14.10 -0.93 -2.86
C ALA A 217 15.10 -2.09 -2.74
N ILE A 218 16.18 -1.86 -2.01
CA ILE A 218 17.15 -2.88 -1.61
C ILE A 218 16.95 -3.19 -0.13
N VAL A 219 17.00 -4.48 0.22
CA VAL A 219 17.03 -4.95 1.61
C VAL A 219 18.26 -5.84 1.79
N ILE A 220 19.08 -5.52 2.78
CA ILE A 220 20.16 -6.37 3.28
C ILE A 220 19.74 -6.92 4.64
N ALA A 221 19.65 -8.24 4.78
CA ALA A 221 19.25 -8.90 6.01
C ALA A 221 20.13 -10.11 6.33
N THR A 222 20.35 -10.40 7.60
CA THR A 222 21.17 -11.51 8.07
C THR A 222 20.41 -12.39 9.05
N ARG A 223 20.76 -13.68 9.15
CA ARG A 223 20.24 -14.57 10.21
C ARG A 223 21.02 -14.52 11.51
N THR A 224 22.21 -13.93 11.49
CA THR A 224 22.96 -13.64 12.71
C THR A 224 22.23 -12.54 13.47
N ALA A 225 22.05 -12.69 14.78
CA ALA A 225 21.62 -11.60 15.65
C ALA A 225 22.72 -10.52 15.68
N LEU A 226 22.73 -9.63 14.68
CA LEU A 226 23.48 -8.38 14.75
C LEU A 226 22.88 -7.51 15.86
N ARG A 227 23.71 -6.63 16.41
CA ARG A 227 23.44 -5.80 17.59
C ARG A 227 22.08 -5.09 17.53
N ARG A 228 21.55 -4.74 18.73
CA ARG A 228 20.30 -4.00 19.00
C ARG A 228 20.27 -2.55 18.45
N GLU A 229 20.98 -2.25 17.37
CA GLU A 229 20.93 -0.95 16.73
C GLU A 229 19.82 -0.96 15.68
N PRO A 230 19.06 0.14 15.54
CA PRO A 230 18.01 0.22 14.54
C PRO A 230 18.64 0.13 13.13
N PRO A 231 18.00 -0.56 12.16
CA PRO A 231 18.60 -0.78 10.84
C PRO A 231 18.86 0.54 10.12
N ARG A 232 19.90 0.58 9.28
CA ARG A 232 20.18 1.75 8.42
C ARG A 232 19.06 1.89 7.38
N PHE A 233 18.58 3.11 7.17
CA PHE A 233 17.62 3.43 6.12
C PHE A 233 18.11 4.61 5.29
N VAL A 234 18.10 4.45 3.98
CA VAL A 234 18.44 5.51 3.03
C VAL A 234 17.33 5.65 2.01
N SER A 235 16.88 6.88 1.74
CA SER A 235 15.92 7.14 0.66
C SER A 235 16.49 8.07 -0.40
N ALA A 236 16.22 7.83 -1.68
CA ALA A 236 16.58 8.71 -2.78
C ALA A 236 15.35 9.07 -3.62
N TYR A 237 14.97 10.35 -3.63
CA TYR A 237 13.82 10.85 -4.40
C TYR A 237 14.21 12.07 -5.24
N HIS A 238 13.67 12.14 -6.45
CA HIS A 238 13.91 13.25 -7.37
C HIS A 238 13.49 14.57 -6.74
N THR A 239 14.40 15.55 -6.73
CA THR A 239 14.11 16.90 -6.27
C THR A 239 14.19 17.91 -7.42
N PRO A 240 13.15 18.73 -7.64
CA PRO A 240 13.18 19.81 -8.62
C PRO A 240 14.03 21.01 -8.15
N THR A 241 14.42 21.07 -6.87
CA THR A 241 15.08 22.22 -6.26
C THR A 241 16.28 21.79 -5.44
N SER A 242 17.48 22.15 -5.87
CA SER A 242 18.28 23.20 -5.23
C SER A 242 19.61 23.38 -5.97
N SER A 243 20.07 24.62 -5.97
CA SER A 243 21.44 25.03 -6.25
C SER A 243 22.43 24.17 -5.47
N SER A 244 22.97 23.13 -6.08
CA SER A 244 24.04 22.32 -5.51
C SER A 244 25.14 22.12 -6.55
N THR A 245 26.37 22.43 -6.15
CA THR A 245 27.62 22.16 -6.88
C THR A 245 28.14 20.74 -6.63
N THR A 246 27.29 19.81 -6.18
CA THR A 246 27.71 18.43 -5.86
C THR A 246 27.92 17.59 -7.13
N ASN A 247 29.14 17.09 -7.29
CA ASN A 247 29.51 16.11 -8.33
C ASN A 247 29.34 14.64 -7.88
N LEU A 248 28.66 14.39 -6.76
CA LEU A 248 28.56 13.04 -6.18
C LEU A 248 27.58 12.17 -6.98
N GLY A 249 28.02 10.97 -7.37
CA GLY A 249 27.16 9.98 -8.02
C GLY A 249 26.10 9.45 -7.06
N LEU A 250 25.00 8.91 -7.62
CA LEU A 250 23.91 8.36 -6.80
C LEU A 250 24.37 7.25 -5.86
N PHE A 251 25.07 6.24 -6.36
CA PHE A 251 25.53 5.11 -5.52
C PHE A 251 26.51 5.57 -4.44
N ASP A 252 27.46 6.46 -4.78
CA ASP A 252 28.36 7.06 -3.78
C ASP A 252 27.59 7.80 -2.68
N ALA A 253 26.52 8.53 -3.05
CA ALA A 253 25.69 9.27 -2.10
C ALA A 253 24.93 8.34 -1.16
N LEU A 254 24.43 7.20 -1.64
CA LEU A 254 23.73 6.21 -0.82
C LEU A 254 24.62 5.64 0.30
N ASP A 255 25.93 5.56 0.07
CA ASP A 255 26.91 5.04 1.03
C ASP A 255 27.39 6.07 2.06
N THR A 256 27.16 7.37 1.81
CA THR A 256 27.58 8.40 2.75
C THR A 256 26.82 8.31 4.09
N PRO A 257 27.45 8.70 5.22
CA PRO A 257 26.79 8.63 6.53
C PRO A 257 25.75 9.74 6.75
N THR A 258 25.63 10.71 5.85
CA THR A 258 24.83 11.93 6.05
C THR A 258 24.03 12.27 4.81
N SER A 259 22.80 12.76 5.00
CA SER A 259 21.92 13.23 3.92
C SER A 259 22.59 14.30 3.04
N ASN A 260 22.31 14.22 1.74
CA ASN A 260 23.00 14.97 0.69
C ASN A 260 22.21 14.96 -0.62
N VAL A 261 22.71 15.67 -1.64
CA VAL A 261 22.14 15.68 -2.98
C VAL A 261 23.04 14.90 -3.92
N ALA A 262 22.45 14.01 -4.72
CA ALA A 262 23.17 13.20 -5.69
C ALA A 262 22.73 13.50 -7.12
N ALA A 263 23.64 13.29 -8.07
CA ALA A 263 23.36 13.42 -9.50
C ALA A 263 23.37 12.05 -10.19
N HIS A 264 22.36 11.78 -11.02
CA HIS A 264 22.31 10.59 -11.86
C HIS A 264 21.48 10.83 -13.11
N ASN A 265 21.98 10.44 -14.28
CA ASN A 265 21.31 10.59 -15.57
C ASN A 265 20.75 12.02 -15.82
N GLY A 266 21.50 13.05 -15.43
CA GLY A 266 21.12 14.46 -15.62
C GLY A 266 20.02 14.96 -14.67
N LYS A 267 19.72 14.24 -13.60
CA LYS A 267 18.74 14.59 -12.57
C LYS A 267 19.36 14.66 -11.19
N LEU A 268 18.71 15.40 -10.30
CA LEU A 268 19.09 15.54 -8.90
C LEU A 268 18.16 14.75 -8.00
N TYR A 269 18.74 14.13 -6.99
CA TYR A 269 18.06 13.31 -6.00
C TYR A 269 18.41 13.81 -4.60
N ASP A 270 17.38 14.03 -3.78
CA ASP A 270 17.54 14.22 -2.33
C ASP A 270 17.76 12.84 -1.70
N VAL A 271 18.96 12.62 -1.18
CA VAL A 271 19.35 11.39 -0.48
C VAL A 271 19.28 11.66 1.02
N ARG A 272 18.38 10.96 1.70
CA ARG A 272 18.19 11.08 3.15
C ARG A 272 18.69 9.82 3.84
N VAL A 273 19.56 9.98 4.81
CA VAL A 273 20.17 8.89 5.59
C VAL A 273 19.68 8.95 7.04
N GLY A 274 19.30 7.81 7.58
CA GLY A 274 18.92 7.66 8.99
C GLY A 274 18.64 6.20 9.33
N THR A 275 17.65 5.96 10.19
CA THR A 275 17.33 4.62 10.69
C THR A 275 15.93 4.17 10.26
N LEU A 276 15.73 2.87 10.11
CA LEU A 276 14.46 2.27 9.75
C LEU A 276 13.56 2.21 10.99
N ARG A 277 12.39 2.85 10.93
CA ARG A 277 11.34 2.66 11.93
C ARG A 277 10.51 1.42 11.59
N MET A 278 10.65 0.38 12.42
CA MET A 278 9.83 -0.83 12.39
C MET A 278 8.84 -0.78 13.57
N PRO A 279 7.55 -0.49 13.32
CA PRO A 279 6.49 -0.62 14.32
C PRO A 279 6.35 -2.08 14.77
N ASP A 280 5.80 -2.29 15.97
CA ASP A 280 5.58 -3.64 16.52
C ASP A 280 4.46 -4.41 15.80
N ASP A 281 3.67 -3.72 14.97
CA ASP A 281 2.65 -4.31 14.12
C ASP A 281 3.06 -4.35 12.63
N THR A 282 2.52 -5.32 11.91
CA THR A 282 2.88 -5.55 10.49
C THR A 282 2.09 -4.66 9.51
N LYS A 283 1.01 -4.01 9.97
CA LYS A 283 0.10 -3.21 9.15
C LYS A 283 0.56 -1.78 8.99
N THR A 284 1.29 -1.26 9.98
CA THR A 284 1.87 0.07 9.93
C THR A 284 3.02 0.10 8.93
N PRO A 285 3.02 1.06 7.99
CA PRO A 285 4.12 1.31 7.09
C PRO A 285 5.47 1.49 7.80
N TRP A 286 6.50 0.96 7.17
CA TRP A 286 7.88 1.23 7.52
C TRP A 286 8.33 2.53 6.86
N ARG A 287 9.12 3.33 7.58
CA ARG A 287 9.62 4.61 7.10
C ARG A 287 10.99 4.93 7.67
N LEU A 288 11.65 5.91 7.06
CA LEU A 288 12.79 6.60 7.64
C LEU A 288 12.35 7.24 8.97
N SER A 289 13.10 6.96 10.03
CA SER A 289 12.92 7.58 11.34
C SER A 289 13.24 9.07 11.25
N ASP A 290 12.36 9.87 11.84
CA ASP A 290 12.53 11.29 12.05
C ASP A 290 12.22 11.52 13.53
N PRO A 291 13.22 11.84 14.38
CA PRO A 291 13.00 11.94 15.82
C PRO A 291 11.85 12.85 16.22
N ALA A 292 11.67 13.98 15.51
CA ALA A 292 10.59 14.92 15.82
C ALA A 292 9.21 14.37 15.43
N ALA A 293 9.13 13.67 14.30
CA ALA A 293 7.89 12.99 13.89
C ALA A 293 7.59 11.79 14.80
N ASP A 294 8.61 11.04 15.21
CA ASP A 294 8.51 9.85 16.07
C ASP A 294 8.01 10.23 17.47
N GLU A 295 8.60 11.27 18.08
CA GLU A 295 8.17 11.80 19.37
C GLU A 295 6.74 12.36 19.31
N TRP A 296 6.43 13.09 18.23
CA TRP A 296 5.08 13.60 18.02
C TRP A 296 4.06 12.47 17.87
N LEU A 297 4.35 11.44 17.07
CA LEU A 297 3.47 10.29 16.92
C LEU A 297 3.31 9.50 18.22
N ALA A 298 4.37 9.33 19.00
CA ALA A 298 4.29 8.71 20.32
C ALA A 298 3.32 9.48 21.23
N THR A 299 3.42 10.82 21.24
CA THR A 299 2.51 11.69 21.99
C THR A 299 1.06 11.51 21.55
N ILE A 300 0.80 11.53 20.24
CA ILE A 300 -0.56 11.35 19.70
C ILE A 300 -1.10 9.95 20.01
N ASN A 301 -0.27 8.90 19.91
CA ASN A 301 -0.69 7.54 20.22
C ASN A 301 -1.07 7.36 21.69
N THR A 302 -0.31 7.92 22.63
CA THR A 302 -0.67 7.93 24.06
C THR A 302 -1.98 8.67 24.33
N ALA A 303 -2.20 9.77 23.59
CA ALA A 303 -3.42 10.56 23.65
C ALA A 303 -4.62 9.92 22.91
N THR A 304 -4.42 8.85 22.14
CA THR A 304 -5.48 8.24 21.33
C THR A 304 -6.36 7.35 22.20
N TRP A 305 -7.65 7.66 22.25
CA TRP A 305 -8.65 6.81 22.89
C TRP A 305 -9.01 5.60 22.01
N ARG A 306 -9.33 5.86 20.74
CA ARG A 306 -9.65 4.85 19.73
C ARG A 306 -9.22 5.30 18.36
N SER A 307 -9.02 4.37 17.43
CA SER A 307 -8.90 4.69 16.01
C SER A 307 -10.29 4.74 15.34
N PHE A 308 -10.39 5.38 14.17
CA PHE A 308 -11.62 5.37 13.39
C PHE A 308 -12.09 3.94 13.05
N GLY A 309 -11.15 3.02 12.83
CA GLY A 309 -11.43 1.62 12.53
C GLY A 309 -11.98 0.84 13.73
N ASP A 310 -11.67 1.25 14.96
CA ASP A 310 -12.23 0.68 16.19
C ASP A 310 -13.67 1.18 16.44
N VAL A 311 -14.00 2.36 15.92
CA VAL A 311 -15.32 2.99 16.08
C VAL A 311 -16.31 2.48 15.04
N ALA A 312 -15.94 2.45 13.76
CA ALA A 312 -16.89 2.07 12.71
C ALA A 312 -16.22 1.52 11.45
N LYS A 313 -17.00 0.76 10.68
CA LYS A 313 -16.53 0.19 9.41
C LYS A 313 -16.51 1.23 8.30
N ILE A 314 -15.32 1.51 7.75
CA ILE A 314 -15.15 2.37 6.57
C ILE A 314 -15.36 1.57 5.29
N ARG A 315 -16.32 1.99 4.46
CA ARG A 315 -16.74 1.29 3.23
C ARG A 315 -16.46 2.14 2.00
N VAL A 316 -16.07 1.49 0.90
CA VAL A 316 -16.10 2.11 -0.43
C VAL A 316 -17.54 2.30 -0.90
N GLY A 317 -17.82 3.27 -1.76
CA GLY A 317 -19.10 3.38 -2.44
C GLY A 317 -19.35 2.24 -3.45
N ILE A 318 -20.42 2.37 -4.23
CA ILE A 318 -20.81 1.34 -5.20
C ILE A 318 -19.80 1.20 -6.34
N LYS A 319 -19.63 -0.01 -6.88
CA LYS A 319 -18.84 -0.24 -8.09
C LYS A 319 -19.69 -0.91 -9.15
N THR A 320 -20.04 -0.15 -10.19
CA THR A 320 -20.91 -0.63 -11.27
C THR A 320 -20.18 -1.56 -12.22
N THR A 321 -18.89 -1.30 -12.48
CA THR A 321 -18.07 -1.92 -13.54
C THR A 321 -18.64 -1.75 -14.95
N ALA A 322 -19.59 -0.82 -15.12
CA ALA A 322 -20.22 -0.43 -16.37
C ALA A 322 -20.86 0.97 -16.17
N ASP A 323 -20.04 1.96 -15.80
CA ASP A 323 -20.55 3.29 -15.39
C ASP A 323 -21.38 3.97 -16.49
N ASN A 324 -21.05 3.76 -17.75
CA ASN A 324 -21.80 4.26 -18.90
C ASN A 324 -23.26 3.75 -18.97
N VAL A 325 -23.51 2.59 -18.38
CA VAL A 325 -24.85 1.96 -18.34
C VAL A 325 -25.61 2.40 -17.10
N PHE A 326 -24.96 2.40 -15.94
CA PHE A 326 -25.65 2.59 -14.65
C PHE A 326 -25.65 4.03 -14.15
N LEU A 327 -24.76 4.91 -14.63
CA LEU A 327 -24.61 6.26 -14.10
C LEU A 327 -24.91 7.31 -15.18
N ALA A 328 -25.82 8.24 -14.87
CA ALA A 328 -26.17 9.31 -15.80
C ALA A 328 -26.79 10.52 -15.08
N ASN A 329 -26.68 11.70 -15.68
CA ASN A 329 -27.36 12.93 -15.24
C ASN A 329 -28.54 13.30 -16.16
N ASP A 330 -28.78 12.52 -17.22
CA ASP A 330 -29.71 12.83 -18.31
C ASP A 330 -30.75 11.74 -18.53
N TRP A 331 -31.09 10.96 -17.49
CA TRP A 331 -32.04 9.82 -17.58
C TRP A 331 -33.39 10.16 -18.25
N GLU A 332 -33.88 11.40 -18.10
CA GLU A 332 -35.11 11.89 -18.73
C GLU A 332 -35.04 11.87 -20.28
N HIS A 333 -33.84 11.90 -20.86
CA HIS A 333 -33.60 11.94 -22.30
C HIS A 333 -33.14 10.58 -22.87
N ARG A 334 -33.04 9.55 -22.01
CA ARG A 334 -32.61 8.21 -22.45
C ARG A 334 -33.82 7.41 -22.91
N ALA A 335 -33.64 6.68 -24.01
CA ALA A 335 -34.62 5.73 -24.52
C ALA A 335 -34.01 4.33 -24.51
N PRO A 336 -34.69 3.32 -23.94
CA PRO A 336 -36.00 3.37 -23.28
C PRO A 336 -35.96 4.15 -21.97
N LEU A 337 -37.09 4.75 -21.59
CA LEU A 337 -37.23 5.40 -20.29
C LEU A 337 -37.15 4.34 -19.18
N VAL A 338 -36.36 4.64 -18.16
CA VAL A 338 -36.21 3.82 -16.96
C VAL A 338 -37.10 4.38 -15.85
N GLU A 339 -37.75 3.49 -15.12
CA GLU A 339 -38.65 3.85 -14.02
C GLU A 339 -37.90 4.63 -12.93
N ALA A 340 -38.47 5.76 -12.49
CA ALA A 340 -37.85 6.68 -11.56
C ALA A 340 -37.53 6.04 -10.19
N ASP A 341 -38.31 5.05 -9.76
CA ASP A 341 -38.10 4.31 -8.51
C ASP A 341 -36.76 3.55 -8.47
N LEU A 342 -36.16 3.26 -9.63
CA LEU A 342 -34.85 2.61 -9.73
C LEU A 342 -33.70 3.61 -9.89
N LEU A 343 -34.00 4.90 -10.04
CA LEU A 343 -33.04 5.97 -10.32
C LEU A 343 -32.77 6.80 -9.06
N HIS A 344 -31.68 6.49 -8.36
CA HIS A 344 -31.36 7.13 -7.09
C HIS A 344 -30.29 8.21 -7.23
N PRO A 345 -30.36 9.32 -6.46
CA PRO A 345 -29.30 10.32 -6.41
C PRO A 345 -27.95 9.70 -6.05
N LEU A 346 -26.89 10.16 -6.71
CA LEU A 346 -25.54 9.66 -6.54
C LEU A 346 -24.59 10.78 -6.08
N ILE A 347 -23.99 10.59 -4.91
CA ILE A 347 -22.88 11.41 -4.41
C ILE A 347 -21.61 10.98 -5.13
N THR A 348 -20.99 11.93 -5.83
CA THR A 348 -19.67 11.77 -6.45
C THR A 348 -18.64 12.66 -5.75
N GLN A 349 -17.35 12.44 -6.02
CA GLN A 349 -16.25 13.27 -5.50
C GLN A 349 -16.39 14.79 -5.77
N HIS A 350 -17.18 15.19 -6.77
CA HIS A 350 -17.41 16.59 -7.13
C HIS A 350 -18.46 17.26 -6.25
N ASN A 351 -19.29 16.46 -5.55
CA ASN A 351 -20.32 16.96 -4.66
C ASN A 351 -19.81 17.19 -3.24
N ILE A 352 -18.59 16.75 -2.91
CA ILE A 352 -18.09 16.73 -1.54
C ILE A 352 -17.14 17.90 -1.30
N THR A 353 -17.48 18.75 -0.34
CA THR A 353 -16.62 19.77 0.26
C THR A 353 -16.31 19.40 1.71
N PRO A 354 -15.35 20.06 2.40
CA PRO A 354 -15.25 19.90 3.84
C PRO A 354 -16.60 20.20 4.49
N TRP A 355 -17.03 19.32 5.40
CA TRP A 355 -18.25 19.41 6.23
C TRP A 355 -19.59 19.16 5.52
N ALA A 356 -19.73 19.47 4.23
CA ALA A 356 -21.00 19.45 3.52
C ALA A 356 -20.97 18.72 2.18
N ILE A 357 -22.13 18.15 1.82
CA ILE A 357 -22.45 17.66 0.48
C ILE A 357 -23.23 18.73 -0.27
N SER A 358 -22.92 18.91 -1.56
CA SER A 358 -23.67 19.82 -2.44
C SER A 358 -25.17 19.48 -2.41
N PRO A 359 -26.05 20.48 -2.25
CA PRO A 359 -27.50 20.25 -2.15
C PRO A 359 -28.10 19.74 -3.46
N HIS A 360 -27.39 19.89 -4.59
CA HIS A 360 -27.86 19.49 -5.91
C HIS A 360 -27.03 18.33 -6.46
N LEU A 361 -27.61 17.14 -6.43
CA LEU A 361 -27.04 15.92 -7.01
C LEU A 361 -27.61 15.68 -8.41
N THR A 362 -26.84 16.01 -9.44
CA THR A 362 -27.26 15.85 -10.84
C THR A 362 -27.09 14.42 -11.34
N MET A 363 -26.07 13.70 -10.87
CA MET A 363 -25.85 12.30 -11.22
C MET A 363 -26.83 11.40 -10.47
N ARG A 364 -27.45 10.48 -11.20
CA ARG A 364 -28.28 9.39 -10.66
C ARG A 364 -27.74 8.04 -11.10
N VAL A 365 -27.97 7.03 -10.27
CA VAL A 365 -27.63 5.64 -10.55
C VAL A 365 -28.90 4.80 -10.77
N LEU A 366 -28.91 4.00 -11.83
CA LEU A 366 -29.83 2.87 -11.96
C LEU A 366 -29.39 1.78 -10.97
N TYR A 367 -30.17 1.58 -9.92
CA TYR A 367 -29.82 0.71 -8.79
C TYR A 367 -30.90 -0.36 -8.57
N PRO A 368 -30.79 -1.54 -9.21
CA PRO A 368 -31.85 -2.56 -9.24
C PRO A 368 -31.88 -3.43 -7.97
N TYR A 369 -31.87 -2.81 -6.79
CA TYR A 369 -31.84 -3.49 -5.50
C TYR A 369 -32.92 -2.96 -4.57
N ASP A 370 -33.41 -3.85 -3.72
CA ASP A 370 -34.36 -3.49 -2.70
C ASP A 370 -33.68 -2.72 -1.55
N LEU A 371 -33.95 -1.42 -1.46
CA LEU A 371 -33.40 -0.52 -0.44
C LEU A 371 -33.84 -0.83 0.99
N THR A 372 -34.91 -1.60 1.20
CA THR A 372 -35.40 -1.99 2.54
C THR A 372 -34.74 -3.24 3.08
N SER A 373 -34.03 -3.99 2.22
CA SER A 373 -33.42 -5.26 2.58
C SER A 373 -32.08 -5.06 3.28
N GLU A 374 -31.93 -5.64 4.49
CA GLU A 374 -30.67 -5.63 5.24
C GLU A 374 -29.52 -6.34 4.50
N LYS A 375 -29.88 -7.31 3.66
CA LYS A 375 -28.96 -8.06 2.79
C LYS A 375 -29.13 -7.62 1.34
N ARG A 376 -28.13 -7.91 0.51
CA ARG A 376 -28.24 -7.73 -0.95
C ARG A 376 -29.44 -8.54 -1.47
N ARG A 377 -30.47 -7.84 -1.95
CA ARG A 377 -31.62 -8.42 -2.66
C ARG A 377 -31.79 -7.66 -3.97
N VAL A 378 -31.53 -8.33 -5.09
CA VAL A 378 -31.77 -7.78 -6.43
C VAL A 378 -33.27 -7.80 -6.71
N LEU A 379 -33.77 -6.77 -7.39
CA LEU A 379 -35.17 -6.74 -7.82
C LEU A 379 -35.35 -7.63 -9.05
N ASN A 380 -36.52 -8.29 -9.14
CA ASN A 380 -36.89 -8.97 -10.37
C ASN A 380 -37.16 -7.94 -11.46
N ILE A 381 -36.27 -7.86 -12.45
CA ILE A 381 -36.33 -6.85 -13.51
C ILE A 381 -37.54 -7.04 -14.44
N ASP A 382 -38.19 -8.21 -14.44
CA ASP A 382 -39.42 -8.44 -15.21
C ASP A 382 -40.58 -7.56 -14.74
N ASN A 383 -40.55 -7.08 -13.50
CA ASN A 383 -41.53 -6.14 -12.96
C ASN A 383 -41.24 -4.68 -13.36
N TRP A 384 -40.14 -4.42 -14.09
CA TRP A 384 -39.64 -3.09 -14.45
C TRP A 384 -39.37 -3.05 -15.97
N PRO A 385 -40.42 -2.97 -16.82
CA PRO A 385 -40.30 -3.12 -18.27
C PRO A 385 -39.35 -2.10 -18.92
N GLY A 386 -39.30 -0.86 -18.43
CA GLY A 386 -38.41 0.19 -18.92
C GLY A 386 -36.95 -0.14 -18.65
N ALA A 387 -36.63 -0.39 -17.38
CA ALA A 387 -35.30 -0.82 -16.94
C ALA A 387 -34.85 -2.12 -17.61
N LYS A 388 -35.74 -3.11 -17.75
CA LYS A 388 -35.45 -4.37 -18.45
C LYS A 388 -35.08 -4.10 -19.91
N SER A 389 -35.90 -3.31 -20.63
CA SER A 389 -35.64 -2.99 -22.03
C SER A 389 -34.33 -2.22 -22.19
N TYR A 390 -34.02 -1.28 -21.30
CA TYR A 390 -32.77 -0.53 -21.31
C TYR A 390 -31.56 -1.44 -21.05
N LEU A 391 -31.61 -2.26 -19.99
CA LEU A 391 -30.50 -3.17 -19.65
C LEU A 391 -30.24 -4.19 -20.76
N LEU A 392 -31.29 -4.67 -21.45
CA LEU A 392 -31.15 -5.58 -22.59
C LEU A 392 -30.42 -4.96 -23.78
N GLN A 393 -30.54 -3.65 -24.01
CA GLN A 393 -29.72 -2.97 -25.03
C GLN A 393 -28.22 -3.00 -24.70
N HIS A 394 -27.87 -3.22 -23.43
CA HIS A 394 -26.50 -3.34 -22.95
C HIS A 394 -26.11 -4.78 -22.61
N TYR A 395 -26.90 -5.78 -23.04
CA TYR A 395 -26.73 -7.17 -22.64
C TYR A 395 -25.33 -7.72 -22.95
N ASP A 396 -24.79 -7.45 -24.15
CA ASP A 396 -23.47 -7.95 -24.55
C ASP A 396 -22.34 -7.43 -23.62
N GLN A 397 -22.38 -6.14 -23.27
CA GLN A 397 -21.44 -5.54 -22.33
C GLN A 397 -21.59 -6.16 -20.93
N LEU A 398 -22.83 -6.29 -20.46
CA LEU A 398 -23.12 -6.68 -19.08
C LEU A 398 -22.88 -8.18 -18.85
N SER A 399 -23.27 -9.03 -19.79
CA SER A 399 -23.06 -10.49 -19.77
C SER A 399 -21.59 -10.87 -19.98
N GLY A 400 -20.81 -10.05 -20.68
CA GLY A 400 -19.35 -10.18 -20.80
C GLY A 400 -18.59 -10.08 -19.48
N ARG A 401 -19.22 -9.58 -18.41
CA ARG A 401 -18.66 -9.53 -17.05
C ARG A 401 -18.74 -10.90 -16.37
N ALA A 402 -18.01 -11.87 -16.90
CA ALA A 402 -18.06 -13.27 -16.47
C ALA A 402 -17.87 -13.47 -14.94
N TYR A 403 -17.10 -12.60 -14.29
CA TYR A 403 -16.90 -12.64 -12.83
C TYR A 403 -18.17 -12.31 -12.01
N VAL A 404 -19.11 -11.53 -12.56
CA VAL A 404 -20.41 -11.27 -11.92
C VAL A 404 -21.25 -12.54 -11.96
N VAL A 405 -21.44 -13.13 -13.14
CA VAL A 405 -22.24 -14.35 -13.33
C VAL A 405 -21.66 -15.53 -12.56
N LYS A 406 -20.33 -15.73 -12.62
CA LYS A 406 -19.63 -16.78 -11.84
C LYS A 406 -19.81 -16.63 -10.32
N SER A 407 -20.17 -15.44 -9.84
CA SER A 407 -20.48 -15.21 -8.41
C SER A 407 -21.94 -15.50 -8.04
N GLY A 408 -22.71 -16.15 -8.92
CA GLY A 408 -24.12 -16.49 -8.72
C GLY A 408 -25.04 -15.26 -8.74
N ARG A 409 -24.67 -14.24 -9.51
CA ARG A 409 -25.41 -12.97 -9.62
C ARG A 409 -26.05 -12.83 -10.99
N GLU A 410 -27.13 -12.07 -11.06
CA GLU A 410 -27.75 -11.73 -12.33
C GLU A 410 -26.80 -10.90 -13.21
N TRP A 411 -26.87 -11.10 -14.52
CA TRP A 411 -25.98 -10.45 -15.50
C TRP A 411 -26.06 -8.92 -15.46
N TYR A 412 -27.16 -8.35 -14.95
CA TYR A 412 -27.39 -6.91 -14.80
C TYR A 412 -27.03 -6.37 -13.41
N GLU A 413 -26.54 -7.19 -12.48
CA GLU A 413 -26.08 -6.70 -11.18
C GLU A 413 -24.82 -5.83 -11.30
N ILE A 414 -24.60 -4.97 -10.31
CA ILE A 414 -23.34 -4.25 -10.14
C ILE A 414 -22.36 -5.05 -9.29
N TRP A 415 -21.06 -4.79 -9.46
CA TRP A 415 -20.01 -5.54 -8.78
C TRP A 415 -20.01 -5.34 -7.27
N VAL A 416 -20.10 -4.09 -6.81
CA VAL A 416 -20.19 -3.77 -5.38
C VAL A 416 -21.46 -2.96 -5.15
N PRO A 417 -22.58 -3.59 -4.76
CA PRO A 417 -23.81 -2.88 -4.43
C PRO A 417 -23.84 -2.30 -3.01
N GLN A 418 -22.95 -2.75 -2.11
CA GLN A 418 -23.10 -2.53 -0.67
C GLN A 418 -24.38 -3.15 -0.10
N ARG A 419 -24.74 -2.80 1.14
CA ARG A 419 -26.01 -3.18 1.77
C ARG A 419 -27.03 -2.08 1.49
N PRO A 420 -28.09 -2.34 0.69
CA PRO A 420 -29.05 -1.31 0.29
C PRO A 420 -29.67 -0.54 1.46
N ALA A 421 -30.08 -1.23 2.54
CA ALA A 421 -30.69 -0.61 3.72
C ALA A 421 -29.82 0.42 4.45
N LEU A 422 -28.50 0.41 4.26
CA LEU A 422 -27.63 1.38 4.91
C LEU A 422 -27.61 2.75 4.24
N TRP A 423 -28.13 2.87 3.00
CA TRP A 423 -28.08 4.15 2.28
C TRP A 423 -28.94 5.24 2.93
N ALA A 424 -30.10 4.86 3.45
CA ALA A 424 -31.06 5.77 4.09
C ALA A 424 -30.55 6.37 5.41
N ALA A 425 -29.66 5.67 6.11
CA ALA A 425 -29.08 6.17 7.35
C ALA A 425 -28.08 7.30 7.08
N PRO A 426 -27.99 8.30 7.99
CA PRO A 426 -26.93 9.30 7.95
C PRO A 426 -25.54 8.67 7.88
N LYS A 427 -24.65 9.32 7.14
CA LYS A 427 -23.30 8.81 6.88
C LYS A 427 -22.28 9.92 6.70
N ILE A 428 -21.06 9.69 7.17
CA ILE A 428 -19.90 10.50 6.79
C ILE A 428 -19.46 10.05 5.40
N VAL A 429 -19.19 10.97 4.48
CA VAL A 429 -18.76 10.69 3.10
C VAL A 429 -17.51 11.50 2.77
N PHE A 430 -16.57 10.90 2.04
CA PHE A 430 -15.33 11.54 1.62
C PHE A 430 -14.80 10.95 0.30
N PRO A 431 -14.08 11.73 -0.52
CA PRO A 431 -13.52 11.25 -1.79
C PRO A 431 -12.32 10.32 -1.58
N ASP A 432 -12.10 9.37 -2.49
CA ASP A 432 -10.85 8.55 -2.51
C ASP A 432 -9.63 9.47 -2.66
N ILE A 433 -9.67 10.44 -3.56
CA ILE A 433 -8.51 11.28 -3.87
C ILE A 433 -8.84 12.76 -3.71
N SER A 434 -8.03 13.47 -2.93
CA SER A 434 -8.05 14.94 -2.85
C SER A 434 -6.73 15.53 -2.38
N ASP A 435 -6.54 16.82 -2.64
CA ASP A 435 -5.44 17.64 -2.15
C ASP A 435 -5.60 17.98 -0.65
N THR A 436 -6.82 18.29 -0.24
CA THR A 436 -7.24 18.63 1.12
C THR A 436 -8.28 17.62 1.63
N PRO A 437 -8.41 17.42 2.95
CA PRO A 437 -9.47 16.59 3.50
C PRO A 437 -10.84 17.18 3.14
N ARG A 438 -11.78 16.33 2.74
CA ARG A 438 -13.15 16.72 2.37
C ARG A 438 -14.13 15.72 2.98
N PHE A 439 -14.15 15.63 4.31
CA PHE A 439 -15.07 14.77 5.04
C PHE A 439 -16.35 15.55 5.35
N ALA A 440 -17.50 15.01 4.96
CA ALA A 440 -18.79 15.66 5.07
C ALA A 440 -19.85 14.73 5.66
N LEU A 441 -20.85 15.32 6.33
CA LEU A 441 -22.04 14.59 6.75
C LEU A 441 -23.08 14.60 5.63
N ASP A 442 -23.58 13.42 5.27
CA ASP A 442 -24.75 13.23 4.42
C ASP A 442 -25.93 12.71 5.23
N THR A 443 -27.06 13.38 5.11
CA THR A 443 -28.35 12.98 5.69
C THR A 443 -29.43 12.75 4.63
N SER A 444 -29.10 12.89 3.33
CA SER A 444 -30.07 12.83 2.23
C SER A 444 -30.53 11.42 1.86
N GLY A 445 -29.79 10.39 2.29
CA GLY A 445 -30.04 9.01 1.89
C GLY A 445 -29.45 8.64 0.51
N ALA A 446 -28.75 9.55 -0.16
CA ALA A 446 -28.19 9.33 -1.49
C ALA A 446 -27.13 8.22 -1.52
N ILE A 447 -27.00 7.55 -2.66
CA ILE A 447 -26.02 6.47 -2.86
C ILE A 447 -24.62 7.07 -3.09
N VAL A 448 -23.58 6.43 -2.56
CA VAL A 448 -22.19 6.91 -2.70
C VAL A 448 -21.47 6.19 -3.83
N ASN A 449 -20.83 6.93 -4.74
CA ASN A 449 -20.04 6.38 -5.85
C ASN A 449 -18.75 5.69 -5.36
N GLY A 450 -18.23 4.72 -6.13
CA GLY A 450 -17.03 3.95 -5.80
C GLY A 450 -15.70 4.70 -5.85
N ASN A 451 -15.70 5.96 -6.29
CA ASN A 451 -14.60 6.91 -6.10
C ASN A 451 -14.66 7.69 -4.77
N CYS A 452 -15.62 7.34 -3.92
CA CYS A 452 -15.80 7.87 -2.58
C CYS A 452 -15.90 6.72 -1.56
N TYR A 453 -15.73 7.07 -0.29
CA TYR A 453 -15.87 6.20 0.87
C TYR A 453 -16.87 6.80 1.84
N TRP A 454 -17.40 5.95 2.71
CA TRP A 454 -18.42 6.35 3.68
C TRP A 454 -18.38 5.51 4.96
N ILE A 455 -18.91 6.10 6.03
CA ILE A 455 -19.03 5.52 7.36
C ILE A 455 -20.48 5.74 7.81
N SER A 456 -21.20 4.67 8.17
CA SER A 456 -22.58 4.80 8.64
C SER A 456 -22.59 5.30 10.08
N LEU A 457 -23.42 6.31 10.39
CA LEU A 457 -23.60 6.76 11.78
C LEU A 457 -24.22 5.65 12.66
N ALA A 458 -25.00 4.75 12.07
CA ALA A 458 -25.53 3.59 12.78
C ALA A 458 -24.43 2.62 13.24
N ASP A 459 -23.33 2.50 12.50
CA ASP A 459 -22.19 1.69 12.95
C ASP A 459 -21.35 2.40 14.02
N ILE A 460 -21.34 3.75 14.03
CA ILE A 460 -20.66 4.55 15.06
C ILE A 460 -21.40 4.44 16.39
N GLY A 461 -22.74 4.41 16.35
CA GLY A 461 -23.60 4.25 17.53
C GLY A 461 -23.79 5.52 18.37
N ASP A 462 -23.00 6.56 18.10
CA ASP A 462 -23.05 7.86 18.79
C ASP A 462 -22.83 9.01 17.80
N GLU A 463 -23.76 9.97 17.79
CA GLU A 463 -23.69 11.13 16.90
C GLU A 463 -22.52 12.06 17.26
N ASP A 464 -22.21 12.22 18.55
CA ASP A 464 -21.13 13.08 19.03
C ASP A 464 -19.77 12.55 18.58
N ILE A 465 -19.58 11.22 18.62
CA ILE A 465 -18.40 10.58 18.06
C ILE A 465 -18.29 10.83 16.54
N ALA A 466 -19.42 10.82 15.81
CA ALA A 466 -19.39 11.13 14.37
C ALA A 466 -18.92 12.56 14.08
N TYR A 467 -19.35 13.54 14.89
CA TYR A 467 -18.86 14.92 14.78
C TYR A 467 -17.39 15.05 15.19
N LEU A 468 -16.94 14.30 16.21
CA LEU A 468 -15.54 14.24 16.59
C LEU A 468 -14.67 13.67 15.46
N MET A 469 -15.14 12.61 14.78
CA MET A 469 -14.48 12.05 13.59
C MET A 469 -14.39 13.09 12.46
N LEU A 470 -15.47 13.82 12.17
CA LEU A 470 -15.46 14.89 11.17
C LEU A 470 -14.44 16.00 11.52
N ALA A 471 -14.33 16.34 12.80
CA ALA A 471 -13.39 17.34 13.29
C ALA A 471 -11.93 16.91 13.11
N VAL A 472 -11.58 15.71 13.56
CA VAL A 472 -10.21 15.21 13.40
C VAL A 472 -9.85 15.03 11.92
N ALA A 473 -10.76 14.46 11.12
CA ALA A 473 -10.47 14.17 9.72
C ALA A 473 -10.27 15.43 8.86
N ASN A 474 -10.88 16.55 9.22
CA ASN A 474 -10.74 17.83 8.52
C ASN A 474 -9.68 18.78 9.14
N SER A 475 -8.97 18.38 10.19
CA SER A 475 -7.97 19.23 10.87
C SER A 475 -6.54 19.04 10.35
N SER A 476 -5.70 20.03 10.62
CA SER A 476 -4.25 19.98 10.34
C SER A 476 -3.57 18.82 11.07
N LEU A 477 -4.00 18.50 12.30
CA LEU A 477 -3.49 17.34 13.05
C LEU A 477 -3.83 16.03 12.35
N GLY A 478 -5.06 15.84 11.87
CA GLY A 478 -5.46 14.63 11.15
C GLY A 478 -4.70 14.47 9.82
N VAL A 479 -4.46 15.58 9.12
CA VAL A 479 -3.65 15.60 7.89
C VAL A 479 -2.18 15.25 8.19
N ARG A 480 -1.58 15.84 9.22
CA ARG A 480 -0.21 15.52 9.64
C ARG A 480 -0.09 14.06 10.05
N TYR A 481 -1.03 13.55 10.85
CA TYR A 481 -1.04 12.15 11.26
C TYR A 481 -1.09 11.23 10.03
N TYR A 482 -2.00 11.50 9.09
CA TYR A 482 -2.07 10.75 7.84
C TYR A 482 -0.72 10.73 7.11
N ASP A 483 -0.05 11.88 6.98
CA ASP A 483 1.23 11.95 6.26
C ASP A 483 2.34 11.14 6.94
N GLU A 484 2.50 11.28 8.27
CA GLU A 484 3.54 10.58 9.03
C GLU A 484 3.32 9.07 9.11
N VAL A 485 2.04 8.65 9.11
CA VAL A 485 1.64 7.27 9.39
C VAL A 485 1.38 6.47 8.13
N CYS A 486 0.95 7.13 7.06
CA CYS A 486 0.55 6.48 5.81
C CYS A 486 1.54 6.76 4.67
N GLY A 487 2.22 7.91 4.67
CA GLY A 487 3.22 8.31 3.66
C GLY A 487 2.73 8.38 2.22
N ASN A 488 1.43 8.18 1.98
CA ASN A 488 0.89 7.97 0.63
C ASN A 488 0.43 9.29 0.02
N ARG A 489 1.37 9.97 -0.65
CA ARG A 489 1.10 11.07 -1.58
C ARG A 489 1.29 10.58 -3.01
N LEU A 490 0.30 10.85 -3.86
CA LEU A 490 0.42 10.64 -5.30
C LEU A 490 1.43 11.64 -5.88
N TYR A 491 2.00 11.34 -7.05
CA TYR A 491 2.92 12.25 -7.77
C TYR A 491 2.40 13.69 -7.96
N SER A 492 1.07 13.89 -7.91
CA SER A 492 0.42 15.20 -7.99
C SER A 492 0.28 15.92 -6.64
N GLY A 493 0.89 15.42 -5.57
CA GLY A 493 0.75 15.93 -4.20
C GLY A 493 -0.56 15.58 -3.50
N LYS A 494 -1.48 14.87 -4.18
CA LYS A 494 -2.79 14.48 -3.64
C LYS A 494 -2.69 13.25 -2.73
N ARG A 495 -3.56 13.16 -1.73
CA ARG A 495 -3.68 12.01 -0.81
C ARG A 495 -4.75 11.04 -1.29
N ARG A 496 -4.63 9.77 -0.87
CA ARG A 496 -5.69 8.76 -1.05
C ARG A 496 -6.34 8.39 0.28
N TRP A 497 -7.55 8.85 0.52
CA TRP A 497 -8.35 8.59 1.71
C TRP A 497 -9.10 7.25 1.56
N ILE A 498 -8.37 6.14 1.62
CA ILE A 498 -8.93 4.79 1.50
C ILE A 498 -8.98 4.07 2.85
N THR A 499 -9.85 3.07 2.99
CA THR A 499 -10.11 2.33 4.25
C THR A 499 -8.86 2.03 5.07
N GLN A 500 -7.78 1.53 4.45
CA GLN A 500 -6.56 1.11 5.17
C GLN A 500 -5.86 2.25 5.92
N TYR A 501 -5.99 3.48 5.43
CA TYR A 501 -5.39 4.66 6.05
C TYR A 501 -6.37 5.35 7.00
N ILE A 502 -7.63 5.47 6.58
CA ILE A 502 -8.65 6.14 7.40
C ILE A 502 -8.94 5.36 8.67
N ASN A 503 -8.90 4.03 8.63
CA ASN A 503 -9.05 3.19 9.83
C ASN A 503 -8.09 3.59 10.95
N ARG A 504 -6.94 4.20 10.63
CA ARG A 504 -5.85 4.48 11.57
C ARG A 504 -5.91 5.88 12.16
N LEU A 505 -6.77 6.76 11.63
CA LEU A 505 -6.88 8.12 12.17
C LEU A 505 -7.25 8.05 13.65
N PRO A 506 -6.57 8.82 14.51
CA PRO A 506 -6.77 8.75 15.94
C PRO A 506 -8.00 9.56 16.35
N LEU A 507 -8.61 9.19 17.47
CA LEU A 507 -9.63 9.99 18.15
C LEU A 507 -9.19 10.27 19.58
N PRO A 508 -9.36 11.50 20.08
CA PRO A 508 -9.21 11.78 21.50
C PRO A 508 -10.40 11.21 22.28
N CYS A 509 -10.27 11.12 23.60
CA CYS A 509 -11.35 10.75 24.50
C CYS A 509 -12.52 11.75 24.35
N PRO A 510 -13.75 11.27 24.07
CA PRO A 510 -14.89 12.14 23.81
C PRO A 510 -15.35 12.91 25.06
N ASP A 511 -14.99 12.42 26.25
CA ASP A 511 -15.49 12.91 27.54
C ASP A 511 -14.68 14.07 28.13
N THR A 512 -13.68 14.59 27.42
CA THR A 512 -12.93 15.79 27.85
C THR A 512 -13.71 17.06 27.54
N ASP A 513 -13.42 18.15 28.27
CA ASP A 513 -14.06 19.45 28.01
C ASP A 513 -13.69 19.97 26.61
N ALA A 514 -12.42 19.83 26.20
CA ALA A 514 -12.01 20.19 24.86
C ALA A 514 -12.69 19.36 23.77
N SER A 515 -12.91 18.05 23.97
CA SER A 515 -13.65 17.22 23.02
C SER A 515 -15.11 17.66 22.90
N ARG A 516 -15.78 17.99 24.01
CA ARG A 516 -17.15 18.55 23.99
C ARG A 516 -17.22 19.88 23.23
N GLU A 517 -16.27 20.79 23.47
CA GLU A 517 -16.15 22.05 22.71
C GLU A 517 -15.95 21.78 21.22
N LEU A 518 -15.08 20.83 20.87
CA LEU A 518 -14.76 20.44 19.50
C LEU A 518 -15.98 19.86 18.77
N ILE A 519 -16.74 18.97 19.43
CA ILE A 519 -17.99 18.40 18.93
C ILE A 519 -19.01 19.52 18.65
N ALA A 520 -19.17 20.46 19.58
CA ALA A 520 -20.06 21.60 19.40
C ALA A 520 -19.64 22.50 18.23
N LEU A 521 -18.33 22.69 17.99
CA LEU A 521 -17.83 23.39 16.81
C LEU A 521 -18.13 22.61 15.53
N ALA A 522 -17.85 21.31 15.49
CA ALA A 522 -18.12 20.45 14.33
C ALA A 522 -19.61 20.46 13.93
N LYS A 523 -20.53 20.39 14.90
CA LYS A 523 -21.97 20.55 14.67
C LYS A 523 -22.30 21.88 13.99
N ARG A 524 -21.71 22.99 14.45
CA ARG A 524 -21.91 24.32 13.83
C ARG A 524 -21.40 24.37 12.39
N LEU A 525 -20.20 23.81 12.14
CA LEU A 525 -19.60 23.75 10.80
C LEU A 525 -20.45 22.94 9.82
N VAL A 526 -20.97 21.78 10.24
CA VAL A 526 -21.88 20.96 9.43
C VAL A 526 -23.17 21.71 9.09
N THR A 527 -23.74 22.48 10.03
CA THR A 527 -24.96 23.28 9.78
C THR A 527 -24.72 24.54 8.95
N GLY A 528 -23.48 24.83 8.51
CA GLY A 528 -23.13 26.04 7.78
C GLY A 528 -23.21 27.32 8.61
N ARG A 529 -23.37 27.20 9.94
CA ARG A 529 -23.32 28.33 10.87
C ARG A 529 -21.86 28.64 11.18
N ASN A 530 -21.22 29.47 10.35
CA ASN A 530 -19.93 30.05 10.71
C ASN A 530 -20.11 30.80 12.03
N ALA A 531 -19.25 30.51 13.01
CA ALA A 531 -19.23 31.18 14.30
C ALA A 531 -18.77 32.63 14.11
N THR A 532 -19.64 33.52 13.61
CA THR A 532 -19.49 34.99 13.60
C THR A 532 -18.17 35.58 13.04
N GLY A 533 -17.32 34.78 12.37
CA GLY A 533 -15.98 35.15 11.91
C GLY A 533 -15.65 34.61 10.51
N SER A 534 -14.45 34.95 10.02
CA SER A 534 -13.95 34.52 8.72
C SER A 534 -13.79 32.99 8.66
N LYS A 535 -13.77 32.41 7.45
CA LYS A 535 -13.49 30.98 7.24
C LYS A 535 -12.13 30.57 7.84
N ASP A 536 -11.16 31.48 7.81
CA ASP A 536 -9.81 31.25 8.34
C ASP A 536 -9.81 31.17 9.88
N ASP A 537 -10.65 31.96 10.55
CA ASP A 537 -10.81 31.93 12.02
C ASP A 537 -11.39 30.59 12.49
N ALA A 538 -12.31 30.02 11.71
CA ALA A 538 -12.93 28.74 12.02
C ALA A 538 -11.95 27.57 11.89
N VAL A 539 -11.03 27.61 10.91
CA VAL A 539 -9.97 26.60 10.75
C VAL A 539 -8.95 26.71 11.88
N GLY A 540 -8.50 27.93 12.20
CA GLY A 540 -7.57 28.14 13.32
C GLY A 540 -8.15 27.64 14.65
N ARG A 541 -9.43 27.94 14.91
CA ARG A 541 -10.10 27.45 16.13
C ARG A 541 -10.30 25.94 16.14
N LEU A 542 -10.58 25.33 14.98
CA LEU A 542 -10.67 23.88 14.87
C LEU A 542 -9.34 23.23 15.27
N ASP A 543 -8.24 23.68 14.68
CA ASP A 543 -6.92 23.09 14.92
C ASP A 543 -6.49 23.25 16.38
N GLU A 544 -6.70 24.44 16.97
CA GLU A 544 -6.46 24.68 18.40
C GLU A 544 -7.25 23.72 19.29
N LEU A 545 -8.54 23.52 19.01
CA LEU A 545 -9.40 22.63 19.80
C LEU A 545 -9.03 21.15 19.62
N VAL A 546 -8.63 20.74 18.43
CA VAL A 546 -8.17 19.36 18.19
C VAL A 546 -6.89 19.10 18.99
N GLU A 547 -5.90 19.99 18.96
CA GLU A 547 -4.67 19.84 19.75
C GLU A 547 -4.95 19.80 21.26
N ARG A 548 -5.82 20.69 21.75
CA ARG A 548 -6.27 20.68 23.15
C ARG A 548 -6.98 19.36 23.52
N ALA A 549 -7.85 18.85 22.66
CA ALA A 549 -8.57 17.60 22.89
C ALA A 549 -7.63 16.40 23.04
N PHE A 550 -6.59 16.28 22.19
CA PHE A 550 -5.57 15.25 22.36
C PHE A 550 -4.73 15.45 23.63
N THR A 551 -4.38 16.69 23.97
CA THR A 551 -3.62 16.99 25.20
C THR A 551 -4.40 16.59 26.46
N GLU A 552 -5.69 16.92 26.52
CA GLU A 552 -6.57 16.52 27.63
C GLU A 552 -6.83 15.02 27.65
N SER A 553 -7.00 14.41 26.48
CA SER A 553 -7.18 12.96 26.33
C SER A 553 -6.00 12.15 26.88
N SER A 554 -4.76 12.60 26.66
CA SER A 554 -3.57 11.96 27.24
C SER A 554 -3.64 11.88 28.77
N LYS A 555 -4.08 12.96 29.42
CA LYS A 555 -4.22 13.02 30.88
C LYS A 555 -5.32 12.07 31.38
N GLN A 556 -6.44 11.99 30.64
CA GLN A 556 -7.54 11.08 30.98
C GLN A 556 -7.11 9.62 30.84
N ASN A 557 -6.46 9.25 29.73
CA ASN A 557 -5.97 7.90 29.50
C ASN A 557 -4.99 7.44 30.60
N GLU A 558 -4.12 8.34 31.07
CA GLU A 558 -3.22 8.07 32.20
C GLU A 558 -3.98 7.80 33.51
N LEU A 559 -5.06 8.53 33.79
CA LEU A 559 -5.91 8.31 34.96
C LEU A 559 -6.62 6.95 34.89
N ASP A 560 -7.25 6.66 33.76
CA ASP A 560 -8.00 5.41 33.56
C ASP A 560 -7.09 4.18 33.66
N SER A 561 -5.85 4.27 33.14
CA SER A 561 -4.86 3.19 33.22
C SER A 561 -4.43 2.86 34.66
N LYS A 562 -4.38 3.87 35.53
CA LYS A 562 -4.03 3.71 36.96
C LYS A 562 -5.16 3.07 37.74
N ASP A 563 -6.42 3.41 37.43
CA ASP A 563 -7.59 2.81 38.09
C ASP A 563 -7.77 1.33 37.75
N THR A 564 -7.39 0.89 36.54
CA THR A 564 -7.36 -0.55 36.19
C THR A 564 -6.28 -1.38 36.90
N THR A 565 -5.33 -0.74 37.61
CA THR A 565 -4.28 -1.43 38.40
C THR A 565 -4.58 -1.49 39.90
N ALA A 566 -5.74 -1.01 40.36
CA ALA A 566 -6.19 -1.23 41.73
C ALA A 566 -6.45 -2.74 41.95
N PRO A 567 -5.88 -3.37 42.99
CA PRO A 567 -6.05 -4.80 43.21
C PRO A 567 -7.54 -5.09 43.45
N LEU A 568 -8.07 -6.11 42.77
CA LEU A 568 -9.32 -6.76 43.17
C LEU A 568 -9.19 -7.12 44.66
N MET A 569 -9.75 -6.30 45.54
CA MET A 569 -10.04 -6.71 46.89
C MET A 569 -11.18 -7.73 46.80
N LEU A 570 -10.80 -8.99 47.00
CA LEU A 570 -11.71 -10.08 47.35
C LEU A 570 -12.61 -9.64 48.51
N PHE A 571 -13.92 -9.65 48.26
CA PHE A 571 -14.92 -9.95 49.27
C PHE A 571 -15.79 -11.07 48.75
#